data_AF-A0A3A4S680-F1
#
_entry.id   AF-A0A3A4S680-F1
#
_cell.length_a   1.000
_cell.length_b   1.000
_cell.length_c   1.000
_cell.angle_alpha   90.00
_cell.angle_beta   90.00
_cell.angle_gamma   90.00
#
_symmetry.space_group_name_H-M   'P 1'
#
loop_
_entity.id
_entity.type
_entity.pdbx_description
1 polymer ?
#
loop_
_entity_poly.entity_id
_entity_poly.type
_entity_poly.pdbx_seq_one_letter_code
_entity_poly.pdbx_strand_id
1 'polypeptide(L)'
;EFTDDAFCSETWKDKTLFEKWAEYAGVLDSAKGFCYVTGEQETDIAQKHPAKLRGGKDGAKLISSNDTNGFTFLGRFKSVNEAASVSSMVTQKAHSALRWLIGRKQAFRSGDQVFVSWATSGIQIPNPWVNSWDFLGDDFQTTDTSTSQIGDVGQSFALRFRKKLAGYKNNISDTENIVVMGLDSATPGRMAITFYRELTGSEFLERIEKWYSDFAWFQNYGRDKNDKKKMIYFEGTPAPKDIAWCAYGSKVEGKNGIKLLNATVERLLPSIIDGRPVPRDLIEQCVRRASNRAGLETWEFKKCLGIACSLFKGFYNKRGYTMALEEEKNTRDYLYGRLLAVAEKIESMALYFAKEKREPTAARLMQRFADRPYSTWRTIETSLTPYKARINAKMPGLLAGYIELLDKICCQFLPGKFNTDDRLSGEFLLAYHCQRNWLNEHKREKGKWVLRSAEEIEHMGMNDEE
;
A
#
# COMPACT_ATOMS: atom_id res chain seq x y z
N GLU A 1 40.51 -49.36 -2.64
CA GLU A 1 40.31 -48.29 -3.63
C GLU A 1 39.65 -47.12 -2.93
N PHE A 2 40.38 -46.01 -2.77
CA PHE A 2 39.83 -44.78 -2.21
C PHE A 2 39.21 -44.01 -3.37
N THR A 3 37.90 -43.88 -3.38
CA THR A 3 37.20 -43.01 -4.33
C THR A 3 37.56 -41.57 -4.03
N ASP A 4 37.89 -40.85 -5.10
CA ASP A 4 38.29 -39.45 -5.14
C ASP A 4 37.10 -38.57 -4.69
N ASP A 5 36.91 -38.42 -3.37
CA ASP A 5 35.98 -37.46 -2.78
C ASP A 5 36.53 -36.06 -3.08
N ALA A 6 36.12 -35.51 -4.22
CA ALA A 6 36.44 -34.14 -4.62
C ALA A 6 35.99 -33.17 -3.52
N PHE A 7 36.96 -32.65 -2.75
CA PHE A 7 36.70 -31.68 -1.69
C PHE A 7 35.87 -30.49 -2.23
N CYS A 8 34.65 -30.33 -1.73
CA CYS A 8 33.80 -29.20 -2.07
C CYS A 8 34.34 -27.94 -1.39
N SER A 9 35.05 -27.09 -2.13
CA SER A 9 35.56 -25.81 -1.63
C SER A 9 34.44 -24.86 -1.20
N GLU A 10 33.26 -24.99 -1.80
CA GLU A 10 32.04 -24.30 -1.41
C GLU A 10 31.25 -25.14 -0.38
N THR A 11 31.79 -25.32 0.83
CA THR A 11 31.18 -26.13 1.90
C THR A 11 29.73 -25.73 2.22
N TRP A 12 29.31 -24.51 1.90
CA TRP A 12 27.92 -24.03 1.99
C TRP A 12 26.97 -24.53 0.88
N LYS A 13 27.45 -25.39 -0.03
CA LYS A 13 26.65 -26.12 -1.03
C LYS A 13 26.74 -27.64 -0.87
N ASP A 14 27.62 -28.12 0.00
CA ASP A 14 27.86 -29.55 0.22
C ASP A 14 26.71 -30.16 1.04
N LYS A 15 25.85 -30.92 0.35
CA LYS A 15 24.72 -31.62 0.99
C LYS A 15 25.19 -32.69 1.97
N THR A 16 26.32 -33.34 1.72
CA THR A 16 26.85 -34.39 2.61
C THR A 16 27.30 -33.78 3.94
N LEU A 17 27.88 -32.58 3.90
CA LEU A 17 28.23 -31.83 5.10
C LEU A 17 26.97 -31.42 5.89
N PHE A 18 25.90 -31.03 5.20
CA PHE A 18 24.62 -30.70 5.83
C PHE A 18 23.99 -31.91 6.52
N GLU A 19 24.01 -33.07 5.87
CA GLU A 19 23.52 -34.33 6.42
C GLU A 19 24.33 -34.75 7.65
N LYS A 20 25.67 -34.77 7.55
CA LYS A 20 26.57 -35.09 8.68
C LYS A 20 26.41 -34.12 9.84
N TRP A 21 26.24 -32.81 9.57
CA TRP A 21 25.98 -31.83 10.62
C TRP A 21 24.62 -32.05 11.29
N ALA A 22 23.59 -32.40 10.51
CA ALA A 22 22.26 -32.67 11.03
C ALA A 22 22.22 -33.96 11.88
N GLU A 23 22.96 -34.99 11.48
CA GLU A 23 23.17 -36.20 12.29
C GLU A 23 23.91 -35.88 13.59
N TYR A 24 25.05 -35.17 13.52
CA TYR A 24 25.80 -34.75 14.69
C TYR A 24 24.96 -33.92 15.67
N ALA A 25 24.18 -32.96 15.15
CA ALA A 25 23.26 -32.16 15.95
C ALA A 25 22.15 -32.99 16.59
N GLY A 26 21.69 -34.06 15.93
CA GLY A 26 20.74 -35.02 16.48
C GLY A 26 21.28 -35.78 17.69
N VAL A 27 22.56 -36.16 17.69
CA VAL A 27 23.21 -36.89 18.79
C VAL A 27 23.41 -36.03 20.05
N LEU A 28 23.50 -34.69 19.91
CA LEU A 28 23.70 -33.78 21.04
C LEU A 28 22.45 -33.60 21.92
N ASP A 29 21.25 -33.93 21.43
CA ASP A 29 19.97 -33.85 22.16
C ASP A 29 19.49 -35.28 22.52
N SER A 30 20.00 -35.82 23.64
CA SER A 30 19.95 -37.25 24.01
C SER A 30 18.61 -37.80 24.56
N ALA A 31 17.47 -37.21 24.18
CA ALA A 31 16.16 -37.67 24.64
C ALA A 31 15.38 -38.33 23.48
N LYS A 32 15.20 -39.65 23.55
CA LYS A 32 14.33 -40.38 22.62
C LYS A 32 12.86 -40.16 22.98
N GLY A 33 12.00 -40.03 21.96
CA GLY A 33 10.58 -39.87 22.16
C GLY A 33 9.79 -39.80 20.85
N PHE A 34 8.50 -39.50 20.98
CA PHE A 34 7.57 -39.38 19.87
C PHE A 34 7.62 -38.00 19.22
N CYS A 35 7.75 -37.92 17.90
CA CYS A 35 7.71 -36.66 17.16
C CYS A 35 6.28 -36.38 16.67
N TYR A 36 5.66 -35.30 17.16
CA TYR A 36 4.28 -34.94 16.80
C TYR A 36 4.12 -34.50 15.33
N VAL A 37 5.23 -34.11 14.67
CA VAL A 37 5.20 -33.66 13.27
C VAL A 37 5.30 -34.85 12.30
N THR A 38 6.18 -35.81 12.57
CA THR A 38 6.40 -36.96 11.68
C THR A 38 5.58 -38.18 12.08
N GLY A 39 5.12 -38.27 13.33
CA GLY A 39 4.43 -39.45 13.87
C GLY A 39 5.38 -40.60 14.22
N GLU A 40 6.69 -40.40 14.14
CA GLU A 40 7.70 -41.42 14.42
C GLU A 40 7.95 -41.56 15.93
N GLN A 41 8.14 -42.80 16.37
CA GLN A 41 8.54 -43.15 17.74
C GLN A 41 10.07 -43.25 17.85
N GLU A 42 10.59 -43.20 19.08
CA GLU A 42 12.03 -43.36 19.36
C GLU A 42 12.94 -42.42 18.53
N THR A 43 12.46 -41.22 18.25
CA THR A 43 13.23 -40.16 17.57
C THR A 43 13.94 -39.27 18.57
N ASP A 44 15.08 -38.68 18.19
CA ASP A 44 15.75 -37.68 19.02
C ASP A 44 14.90 -36.40 19.08
N ILE A 45 14.34 -36.12 20.26
CA ILE A 45 13.45 -34.98 20.49
C ILE A 45 14.27 -33.76 20.87
N ALA A 46 13.99 -32.66 20.18
CA ALA A 46 14.63 -31.38 20.44
C ALA A 46 14.34 -30.91 21.86
N GLN A 47 15.39 -30.75 22.67
CA GLN A 47 15.25 -30.14 23.99
C GLN A 47 15.29 -28.61 23.92
N LYS A 48 15.88 -28.07 22.84
CA LYS A 48 15.94 -26.64 22.57
C LYS A 48 15.64 -26.36 21.10
N HIS A 49 14.65 -25.50 20.87
CA HIS A 49 14.38 -25.00 19.52
C HIS A 49 15.25 -23.79 19.18
N PRO A 50 15.62 -23.61 17.89
CA PRO A 50 16.41 -22.49 17.42
C PRO A 50 15.75 -21.13 17.70
N ALA A 51 16.54 -20.17 18.20
CA ALA A 51 16.17 -18.75 18.26
C ALA A 51 16.69 -17.99 17.02
N LYS A 52 16.69 -16.65 17.06
CA LYS A 52 17.28 -15.78 16.03
C LYS A 52 16.65 -15.97 14.65
N LEU A 53 15.32 -16.03 14.61
CA LEU A 53 14.57 -16.18 13.36
C LEU A 53 14.54 -14.87 12.56
N ARG A 54 14.34 -13.72 13.22
CA ARG A 54 14.27 -12.41 12.54
C ARG A 54 15.62 -11.71 12.40
N GLY A 55 16.61 -12.08 13.22
CA GLY A 55 17.95 -11.51 13.19
C GLY A 55 18.85 -12.00 14.32
N GLY A 56 20.14 -11.67 14.27
CA GLY A 56 21.14 -12.21 15.20
C GLY A 56 20.97 -11.83 16.67
N LYS A 57 20.27 -10.72 16.95
CA LYS A 57 19.95 -10.23 18.31
C LYS A 57 18.58 -10.71 18.82
N ASP A 58 17.81 -11.43 17.99
CA ASP A 58 16.47 -11.88 18.31
C ASP A 58 16.51 -13.15 19.17
N GLY A 59 16.17 -13.03 20.45
CA GLY A 59 16.08 -14.16 21.37
C GLY A 59 14.75 -14.91 21.31
N ALA A 60 13.77 -14.42 20.53
CA ALA A 60 12.44 -15.03 20.48
C ALA A 60 12.45 -16.37 19.76
N LYS A 61 11.69 -17.32 20.31
CA LYS A 61 11.49 -18.65 19.75
C LYS A 61 10.03 -18.86 19.35
N LEU A 62 9.83 -19.56 18.23
CA LEU A 62 8.51 -19.98 17.77
C LEU A 62 7.96 -21.11 18.65
N ILE A 63 8.82 -22.07 18.99
CA ILE A 63 8.52 -23.14 19.94
C ILE A 63 9.43 -22.95 21.15
N SER A 64 8.84 -22.80 22.34
CA SER A 64 9.60 -22.61 23.58
C SER A 64 8.94 -23.36 24.72
N SER A 65 9.76 -24.02 25.52
CA SER A 65 9.33 -24.87 26.63
C SER A 65 10.22 -24.74 27.86
N ASN A 66 10.97 -23.65 27.93
CA ASN A 66 11.98 -23.37 28.94
C ASN A 66 11.44 -22.94 30.31
N ASP A 67 10.14 -23.09 30.55
CA ASP A 67 9.48 -22.59 31.75
C ASP A 67 8.97 -23.76 32.59
N THR A 68 9.80 -24.22 33.53
CA THR A 68 9.49 -25.29 34.48
C THR A 68 8.85 -24.77 35.77
N ASN A 69 8.59 -23.47 35.87
CA ASN A 69 8.00 -22.83 37.04
C ASN A 69 6.60 -22.29 36.68
N GLY A 70 5.61 -22.49 37.57
CA GLY A 70 4.22 -22.12 37.32
C GLY A 70 3.39 -23.20 36.60
N PHE A 71 2.26 -22.82 36.00
CA PHE A 71 1.27 -23.74 35.39
C PHE A 71 1.35 -23.81 33.84
N THR A 72 2.54 -23.67 33.25
CA THR A 72 2.74 -23.74 31.79
C THR A 72 2.38 -25.10 31.20
N PHE A 73 2.89 -26.19 31.81
CA PHE A 73 2.48 -27.58 31.51
C PHE A 73 2.19 -28.39 32.78
N LEU A 74 2.78 -27.98 33.91
CA LEU A 74 2.58 -28.60 35.21
C LEU A 74 1.11 -28.54 35.64
N GLY A 75 0.57 -29.66 36.11
CA GLY A 75 -0.85 -29.84 36.45
C GLY A 75 -1.69 -30.52 35.35
N ARG A 76 -1.19 -30.58 34.11
CA ARG A 76 -1.75 -31.41 33.02
C ARG A 76 -0.77 -32.48 32.54
N PHE A 77 0.51 -32.13 32.46
CA PHE A 77 1.58 -32.99 31.99
C PHE A 77 2.72 -33.03 33.01
N LYS A 78 3.42 -34.17 33.07
CA LYS A 78 4.58 -34.36 33.96
C LYS A 78 5.86 -33.78 33.36
N SER A 79 5.94 -33.74 32.03
CA SER A 79 7.08 -33.17 31.31
C SER A 79 6.62 -32.30 30.15
N VAL A 80 7.54 -31.43 29.70
CA VAL A 80 7.36 -30.63 28.48
C VAL A 80 7.04 -31.49 27.26
N ASN A 81 7.74 -32.62 27.13
CA ASN A 81 7.68 -33.48 25.95
C ASN A 81 6.31 -34.19 25.83
N GLU A 82 5.58 -34.35 26.93
CA GLU A 82 4.20 -34.84 26.91
C GLU A 82 3.22 -33.81 26.34
N ALA A 83 3.50 -32.52 26.48
CA ALA A 83 2.64 -31.44 25.97
C ALA A 83 2.81 -31.24 24.46
N ALA A 84 4.06 -31.18 23.99
CA ALA A 84 4.40 -31.17 22.57
C ALA A 84 5.89 -31.51 22.39
N SER A 85 6.18 -32.48 21.51
CA SER A 85 7.55 -32.89 21.19
C SER A 85 7.78 -32.91 19.67
N VAL A 86 8.90 -32.33 19.25
CA VAL A 86 9.32 -32.25 17.85
C VAL A 86 10.75 -32.76 17.75
N SER A 87 11.05 -33.57 16.73
CA SER A 87 12.40 -34.10 16.57
C SER A 87 13.43 -33.00 16.30
N SER A 88 14.68 -33.24 16.73
CA SER A 88 15.84 -32.35 16.53
C SER A 88 16.02 -32.02 15.05
N MET A 89 15.86 -33.00 14.17
CA MET A 89 15.94 -32.82 12.72
C MET A 89 14.83 -31.90 12.19
N VAL A 90 13.57 -32.16 12.56
CA VAL A 90 12.41 -31.38 12.08
C VAL A 90 12.53 -29.93 12.54
N THR A 91 12.85 -29.70 13.81
CA THR A 91 12.98 -28.33 14.32
C THR A 91 14.08 -27.56 13.59
N GLN A 92 15.22 -28.18 13.29
CA GLN A 92 16.32 -27.51 12.59
C GLN A 92 15.94 -27.16 11.15
N LYS A 93 15.32 -28.09 10.42
CA LYS A 93 14.84 -27.87 9.05
C LYS A 93 13.80 -26.75 9.00
N ALA A 94 12.77 -26.84 9.84
CA ALA A 94 11.67 -25.87 9.86
C ALA A 94 12.14 -24.45 10.22
N HIS A 95 12.96 -24.31 11.26
CA HIS A 95 13.45 -22.99 11.70
C HIS A 95 14.48 -22.40 10.71
N SER A 96 15.30 -23.24 10.07
CA SER A 96 16.24 -22.79 9.03
C SER A 96 15.50 -22.33 7.77
N ALA A 97 14.48 -23.07 7.34
CA ALA A 97 13.61 -22.67 6.24
C ALA A 97 12.90 -21.34 6.56
N LEU A 98 12.33 -21.20 7.75
CA LEU A 98 11.67 -19.96 8.17
C LEU A 98 12.65 -18.78 8.22
N ARG A 99 13.86 -18.97 8.78
CA ARG A 99 14.90 -17.93 8.79
C ARG A 99 15.28 -17.51 7.37
N TRP A 100 15.40 -18.48 6.45
CA TRP A 100 15.66 -18.20 5.04
C TRP A 100 14.51 -17.39 4.41
N LEU A 101 13.25 -17.78 4.62
CA LEU A 101 12.08 -17.07 4.12
C LEU A 101 12.02 -15.61 4.63
N ILE A 102 12.26 -15.39 5.92
CA ILE A 102 12.31 -14.05 6.54
C ILE A 102 13.45 -13.21 5.97
N GLY A 103 14.55 -13.84 5.57
CA GLY A 103 15.69 -13.18 4.93
C GLY A 103 15.45 -12.77 3.48
N ARG A 104 14.39 -13.24 2.82
CA ARG A 104 14.10 -12.91 1.42
C ARG A 104 13.56 -11.49 1.27
N LYS A 105 13.78 -10.91 0.08
CA LYS A 105 13.18 -9.64 -0.33
C LYS A 105 11.64 -9.63 -0.31
N GLN A 106 11.01 -10.81 -0.37
CA GLN A 106 9.55 -10.97 -0.35
C GLN A 106 8.95 -10.88 1.06
N ALA A 107 9.77 -10.90 2.11
CA ALA A 107 9.29 -10.73 3.47
C ALA A 107 8.99 -9.24 3.75
N PHE A 108 7.81 -8.95 4.29
CA PHE A 108 7.56 -7.67 4.94
C PHE A 108 8.17 -7.69 6.35
N ARG A 109 8.93 -6.67 6.70
CA ARG A 109 9.57 -6.56 8.01
C ARG A 109 9.35 -5.17 8.57
N SER A 110 8.82 -5.10 9.79
CA SER A 110 8.61 -3.85 10.51
C SER A 110 8.83 -4.07 12.01
N GLY A 111 10.06 -3.78 12.45
CA GLY A 111 10.49 -4.08 13.81
C GLY A 111 10.46 -5.58 14.06
N ASP A 112 9.69 -5.98 15.08
CA ASP A 112 9.51 -7.37 15.49
C ASP A 112 8.44 -8.11 14.65
N GLN A 113 7.59 -7.39 13.93
CA GLN A 113 6.57 -7.98 13.08
C GLN A 113 7.14 -8.35 11.71
N VAL A 114 6.84 -9.57 11.26
CA VAL A 114 7.27 -10.10 9.97
C VAL A 114 6.11 -10.81 9.27
N PHE A 115 5.89 -10.52 7.99
CA PHE A 115 5.01 -11.32 7.14
C PHE A 115 5.82 -11.96 6.01
N VAL A 116 5.61 -13.25 5.80
CA VAL A 116 6.24 -14.03 4.73
C VAL A 116 5.16 -14.73 3.92
N SER A 117 5.41 -14.85 2.62
CA SER A 117 4.56 -15.59 1.70
C SER A 117 5.42 -16.44 0.77
N TRP A 118 5.08 -17.71 0.55
CA TRP A 118 5.84 -18.59 -0.33
C TRP A 118 4.96 -19.71 -0.91
N ALA A 119 5.32 -20.17 -2.11
CA ALA A 119 4.84 -21.45 -2.63
C ALA A 119 5.62 -22.59 -1.96
N THR A 120 4.93 -23.64 -1.52
CA THR A 120 5.55 -24.81 -0.88
C THR A 120 6.53 -25.54 -1.81
N SER A 121 6.33 -25.47 -3.13
CA SER A 121 7.29 -25.95 -4.14
C SER A 121 8.55 -25.09 -4.29
N GLY A 122 8.57 -23.89 -3.70
CA GLY A 122 9.68 -22.94 -3.79
C GLY A 122 9.61 -22.00 -5.01
N ILE A 123 8.58 -22.14 -5.85
CA ILE A 123 8.36 -21.25 -7.00
C ILE A 123 8.18 -19.80 -6.54
N GLN A 124 8.62 -18.85 -7.37
CA GLN A 124 8.47 -17.43 -7.07
C GLN A 124 7.01 -16.99 -7.20
N ILE A 125 6.51 -16.33 -6.16
CA ILE A 125 5.17 -15.74 -6.13
C ILE A 125 5.21 -14.20 -6.12
N PRO A 126 4.14 -13.53 -6.53
CA PRO A 126 3.93 -12.10 -6.31
C PRO A 126 4.14 -11.70 -4.84
N ASN A 127 4.81 -10.57 -4.59
CA ASN A 127 4.91 -10.00 -3.26
C ASN A 127 3.62 -9.23 -2.92
N PRO A 128 2.83 -9.64 -1.91
CA PRO A 128 1.55 -9.00 -1.59
C PRO A 128 1.68 -7.71 -0.77
N TRP A 129 2.89 -7.35 -0.32
CA TRP A 129 3.14 -6.26 0.62
C TRP A 129 3.61 -4.94 -0.03
N VAL A 130 3.82 -4.94 -1.33
CA VAL A 130 4.41 -3.81 -2.08
C VAL A 130 3.33 -2.99 -2.77
N ASN A 131 3.68 -1.75 -3.14
CA ASN A 131 2.83 -0.94 -4.01
C ASN A 131 3.02 -1.38 -5.47
N SER A 132 2.18 -0.88 -6.36
CA SER A 132 2.27 -1.21 -7.79
C SER A 132 3.56 -0.78 -8.48
N TRP A 133 4.16 0.32 -8.07
CA TRP A 133 5.45 0.78 -8.59
C TRP A 133 6.57 -0.23 -8.29
N ASP A 134 6.68 -0.63 -7.02
CA ASP A 134 7.66 -1.61 -6.53
C ASP A 134 7.37 -3.01 -7.09
N PHE A 135 6.09 -3.37 -7.28
CA PHE A 135 5.68 -4.63 -7.91
C PHE A 135 6.14 -4.71 -9.37
N LEU A 136 5.93 -3.65 -10.14
CA LEU A 136 6.34 -3.59 -11.55
C LEU A 136 7.85 -3.41 -11.69
N GLY A 137 8.53 -2.74 -10.76
CA GLY A 137 9.99 -2.65 -10.73
C GLY A 137 10.55 -2.04 -12.02
N ASP A 138 11.57 -2.66 -12.61
CA ASP A 138 12.24 -2.20 -13.83
C ASP A 138 11.30 -2.18 -15.06
N ASP A 139 10.22 -2.97 -15.05
CA ASP A 139 9.18 -2.92 -16.11
C ASP A 139 8.45 -1.57 -16.16
N PHE A 140 8.51 -0.79 -15.07
CA PHE A 140 7.97 0.58 -15.04
C PHE A 140 8.95 1.60 -15.66
N GLN A 141 10.25 1.28 -15.66
CA GLN A 141 11.33 2.21 -16.01
C GLN A 141 11.90 1.99 -17.43
N THR A 142 11.64 0.83 -18.04
CA THR A 142 12.28 0.37 -19.28
C THR A 142 11.58 0.79 -20.58
N THR A 143 10.35 1.29 -20.51
CA THR A 143 9.73 2.00 -21.65
C THR A 143 9.81 3.48 -21.36
N ASP A 144 10.52 4.19 -22.23
CA ASP A 144 10.76 5.62 -22.19
C ASP A 144 9.68 6.42 -21.46
N THR A 145 10.15 7.37 -20.66
CA THR A 145 9.44 8.49 -20.03
C THR A 145 8.51 9.28 -21.00
N SER A 146 8.42 8.89 -22.27
CA SER A 146 7.73 9.58 -23.36
C SER A 146 6.32 9.06 -23.68
N THR A 147 5.77 8.06 -22.97
CA THR A 147 4.38 7.61 -23.22
C THR A 147 3.60 7.25 -21.95
N SER A 148 3.46 8.19 -21.00
CA SER A 148 2.11 8.39 -20.48
C SER A 148 1.31 8.93 -21.65
N GLN A 149 0.63 8.06 -22.41
CA GLN A 149 -0.26 8.55 -23.47
C GLN A 149 -1.21 9.55 -22.81
N ILE A 150 -1.24 10.77 -23.36
CA ILE A 150 -2.13 11.83 -22.88
C ILE A 150 -3.56 11.26 -22.92
N GLY A 151 -4.21 11.18 -21.76
CA GLY A 151 -5.53 10.54 -21.63
C GLY A 151 -5.52 9.03 -21.37
N ASP A 152 -4.39 8.43 -20.96
CA ASP A 152 -4.33 7.05 -20.48
C ASP A 152 -5.06 6.93 -19.13
N VAL A 153 -6.31 6.46 -19.17
CA VAL A 153 -7.18 6.31 -17.99
C VAL A 153 -6.86 5.01 -17.25
N GLY A 154 -5.60 4.73 -16.92
CA GLY A 154 -5.23 3.48 -16.24
C GLY A 154 -4.95 2.28 -17.13
N GLN A 155 -5.04 2.43 -18.44
CA GLN A 155 -5.01 1.30 -19.37
C GLN A 155 -3.59 0.75 -19.52
N SER A 156 -2.56 1.61 -19.61
CA SER A 156 -1.19 1.12 -19.65
C SER A 156 -0.80 0.42 -18.35
N PHE A 157 -1.19 0.96 -17.20
CA PHE A 157 -0.97 0.31 -15.92
C PHE A 157 -1.64 -1.07 -15.87
N ALA A 158 -2.94 -1.14 -16.20
CA ALA A 158 -3.68 -2.40 -16.20
C ALA A 158 -3.05 -3.44 -17.14
N LEU A 159 -2.58 -3.01 -18.32
CA LEU A 159 -1.91 -3.89 -19.28
C LEU A 159 -0.58 -4.41 -18.74
N ARG A 160 0.28 -3.52 -18.20
CA ARG A 160 1.59 -3.88 -17.63
C ARG A 160 1.42 -4.81 -16.43
N PHE A 161 0.48 -4.49 -15.55
CA PHE A 161 0.16 -5.31 -14.38
C PHE A 161 -0.32 -6.71 -14.80
N ARG A 162 -1.30 -6.80 -15.71
CA ARG A 162 -1.80 -8.09 -16.22
C ARG A 162 -0.71 -8.90 -16.91
N LYS A 163 0.18 -8.26 -17.68
CA LYS A 163 1.31 -8.94 -18.33
C LYS A 163 2.26 -9.54 -17.30
N LYS A 164 2.62 -8.77 -16.26
CA LYS A 164 3.50 -9.26 -15.18
C LYS A 164 2.85 -10.38 -14.38
N LEU A 165 1.56 -10.24 -14.06
CA LEU A 165 0.80 -11.26 -13.35
C LEU A 165 0.62 -12.53 -14.19
N ALA A 166 0.39 -12.41 -15.50
CA ALA A 166 0.35 -13.55 -16.42
C ALA A 166 1.68 -14.32 -16.45
N GLY A 167 2.81 -13.62 -16.34
CA GLY A 167 4.12 -14.25 -16.17
C GLY A 167 4.21 -15.14 -14.93
N TYR A 168 3.62 -14.71 -13.80
CA TYR A 168 3.50 -15.55 -12.60
C TYR A 168 2.51 -16.70 -12.81
N LYS A 169 1.36 -16.44 -13.43
CA LYS A 169 0.33 -17.46 -13.69
C LYS A 169 0.82 -18.60 -14.60
N ASN A 170 1.73 -18.32 -15.53
CA ASN A 170 2.34 -19.34 -16.37
C ASN A 170 3.28 -20.28 -15.60
N ASN A 171 3.84 -19.82 -14.47
CA ASN A 171 4.81 -20.57 -13.68
C ASN A 171 4.20 -21.23 -12.43
N ILE A 172 3.09 -20.69 -11.93
CA ILE A 172 2.41 -21.17 -10.72
C ILE A 172 1.21 -22.01 -11.16
N SER A 173 1.21 -23.30 -10.79
CA SER A 173 0.06 -24.17 -11.05
C SER A 173 -1.15 -23.74 -10.22
N ASP A 174 -2.36 -23.95 -10.73
CA ASP A 174 -3.60 -23.58 -10.03
C ASP A 174 -3.72 -24.27 -8.66
N THR A 175 -3.17 -25.48 -8.52
CA THR A 175 -3.17 -26.28 -7.29
C THR A 175 -1.91 -26.09 -6.43
N GLU A 176 -1.02 -25.17 -6.79
CA GLU A 176 0.16 -24.86 -5.98
C GLU A 176 -0.26 -24.43 -4.57
N ASN A 177 0.36 -24.99 -3.52
CA ASN A 177 0.04 -24.55 -2.16
C ASN A 177 0.89 -23.32 -1.80
N ILE A 178 0.21 -22.19 -1.58
CA ILE A 178 0.82 -20.93 -1.17
C ILE A 178 0.48 -20.67 0.28
N VAL A 179 1.52 -20.48 1.09
CA VAL A 179 1.39 -20.15 2.51
C VAL A 179 1.69 -18.68 2.72
N VAL A 180 0.84 -18.03 3.53
CA VAL A 180 1.04 -16.66 4.02
C VAL A 180 1.04 -16.70 5.54
N MET A 181 2.14 -16.28 6.15
CA MET A 181 2.35 -16.33 7.60
C MET A 181 2.79 -14.98 8.15
N GLY A 182 2.18 -14.58 9.26
CA GLY A 182 2.56 -13.44 10.09
C GLY A 182 3.13 -13.87 11.42
N LEU A 183 4.21 -13.22 11.82
CA LEU A 183 4.96 -13.48 13.04
C LEU A 183 5.15 -12.17 13.80
N ASP A 184 4.90 -12.18 15.10
CA ASP A 184 5.21 -11.05 15.98
C ASP A 184 5.67 -11.53 17.36
N SER A 185 6.34 -10.67 18.13
CA SER A 185 6.69 -10.93 19.53
C SER A 185 5.96 -9.97 20.45
N ALA A 186 4.93 -10.46 21.13
CA ALA A 186 4.28 -9.71 22.21
C ALA A 186 5.16 -9.61 23.48
N THR A 187 6.00 -10.61 23.74
CA THR A 187 6.89 -10.69 24.91
C THR A 187 8.33 -11.04 24.52
N PRO A 188 9.35 -10.54 25.23
CA PRO A 188 10.73 -10.97 25.03
C PRO A 188 10.86 -12.49 25.12
N GLY A 189 11.53 -13.12 24.14
CA GLY A 189 11.80 -14.56 24.14
C GLY A 189 10.72 -15.47 23.54
N ARG A 190 9.50 -14.97 23.27
CA ARG A 190 8.43 -15.76 22.60
C ARG A 190 7.97 -15.08 21.31
N MET A 191 7.72 -15.88 20.28
CA MET A 191 7.18 -15.45 19.00
C MET A 191 5.82 -16.13 18.79
N ALA A 192 4.84 -15.36 18.33
CA ALA A 192 3.50 -15.85 18.02
C ALA A 192 3.26 -15.79 16.51
N ILE A 193 2.50 -16.76 16.01
CA ILE A 193 1.92 -16.69 14.66
C ILE A 193 0.66 -15.85 14.78
N THR A 194 0.69 -14.64 14.22
CA THR A 194 -0.45 -13.68 14.26
C THR A 194 -1.40 -13.85 13.09
N PHE A 195 -0.90 -14.39 11.98
CA PHE A 195 -1.67 -14.65 10.77
C PHE A 195 -1.18 -15.94 10.10
N TYR A 196 -2.10 -16.78 9.64
CA TYR A 196 -1.76 -17.99 8.90
C TYR A 196 -2.86 -18.33 7.90
N ARG A 197 -2.48 -18.46 6.63
CA ARG A 197 -3.35 -18.88 5.53
C ARG A 197 -2.60 -19.80 4.59
N GLU A 198 -3.30 -20.82 4.15
CA GLU A 198 -2.94 -21.65 3.01
C GLU A 198 -3.97 -21.39 1.93
N LEU A 199 -3.50 -21.16 0.71
CA LEU A 199 -4.29 -20.82 -0.46
C LEU A 199 -3.80 -21.64 -1.64
N THR A 200 -4.68 -21.93 -2.58
CA THR A 200 -4.22 -22.45 -3.87
C THR A 200 -3.54 -21.34 -4.69
N GLY A 201 -2.71 -21.73 -5.66
CA GLY A 201 -2.05 -20.81 -6.57
C GLY A 201 -3.04 -19.91 -7.30
N SER A 202 -4.15 -20.49 -7.76
CA SER A 202 -5.25 -19.77 -8.41
C SER A 202 -5.91 -18.76 -7.47
N GLU A 203 -6.27 -19.16 -6.25
CA GLU A 203 -6.90 -18.28 -5.26
C GLU A 203 -5.97 -17.11 -4.92
N PHE A 204 -4.70 -17.38 -4.62
CA PHE A 204 -3.75 -16.32 -4.29
C PHE A 204 -3.61 -15.30 -5.43
N LEU A 205 -3.40 -15.76 -6.67
CA LEU A 205 -3.24 -14.88 -7.81
C LEU A 205 -4.50 -14.05 -8.08
N GLU A 206 -5.69 -14.65 -7.96
CA GLU A 206 -6.96 -13.93 -8.11
C GLU A 206 -7.12 -12.85 -7.02
N ARG A 207 -6.79 -13.15 -5.76
CA ARG A 207 -6.88 -12.18 -4.66
C ARG A 207 -5.94 -10.99 -4.87
N ILE A 208 -4.71 -11.26 -5.33
CA ILE A 208 -3.74 -10.21 -5.68
C ILE A 208 -4.22 -9.39 -6.88
N GLU A 209 -4.71 -10.03 -7.94
CA GLU A 209 -5.26 -9.32 -9.10
C GLU A 209 -6.40 -8.39 -8.68
N LYS A 210 -7.33 -8.91 -7.86
CA LYS A 210 -8.47 -8.18 -7.36
C LYS A 210 -8.04 -6.98 -6.50
N TRP A 211 -7.13 -7.18 -5.54
CA TRP A 211 -6.63 -6.10 -4.70
C TRP A 211 -6.00 -4.99 -5.54
N TYR A 212 -5.11 -5.34 -6.46
CA TYR A 212 -4.41 -4.34 -7.28
C TYR A 212 -5.34 -3.62 -8.26
N SER A 213 -6.36 -4.31 -8.79
CA SER A 213 -7.33 -3.74 -9.73
C SER A 213 -8.37 -2.86 -9.02
N ASP A 214 -8.92 -3.34 -7.90
CA ASP A 214 -9.95 -2.63 -7.14
C ASP A 214 -9.37 -1.35 -6.53
N PHE A 215 -8.12 -1.35 -6.06
CA PHE A 215 -7.50 -0.20 -5.40
C PHE A 215 -6.56 0.62 -6.30
N ALA A 216 -6.50 0.34 -7.61
CA ALA A 216 -5.73 1.16 -8.55
C ALA A 216 -6.26 2.61 -8.60
N TRP A 217 -5.35 3.57 -8.41
CA TRP A 217 -5.61 5.00 -8.55
C TRP A 217 -4.31 5.77 -8.84
N PHE A 218 -4.41 7.03 -9.28
CA PHE A 218 -3.27 7.93 -9.41
C PHE A 218 -2.58 8.17 -8.06
N GLN A 219 -1.28 7.87 -7.98
CA GLN A 219 -0.42 8.04 -6.81
C GLN A 219 0.67 9.06 -7.12
N ASN A 220 0.88 10.01 -6.20
CA ASN A 220 2.00 10.95 -6.26
C ASN A 220 2.73 10.92 -4.92
N TYR A 221 3.89 10.27 -4.89
CA TYR A 221 4.69 10.07 -3.67
C TYR A 221 5.79 11.13 -3.54
N GLY A 222 5.83 12.12 -4.44
CA GLY A 222 6.85 13.16 -4.48
C GLY A 222 8.20 12.62 -4.96
N ARG A 223 9.29 13.21 -4.45
CA ARG A 223 10.65 12.85 -4.82
C ARG A 223 11.08 11.54 -4.16
N ASP A 224 11.83 10.74 -4.91
CA ASP A 224 12.47 9.54 -4.40
C ASP A 224 13.47 9.90 -3.29
N LYS A 225 13.52 9.07 -2.25
CA LYS A 225 14.38 9.30 -1.08
C LYS A 225 15.87 9.12 -1.42
N ASN A 226 16.18 8.22 -2.36
CA ASN A 226 17.53 7.89 -2.79
C ASN A 226 17.99 8.78 -3.95
N ASP A 227 17.07 9.14 -4.84
CA ASP A 227 17.33 10.06 -5.95
C ASP A 227 16.37 11.24 -5.95
N LYS A 228 16.82 12.38 -5.41
CA LYS A 228 16.03 13.61 -5.35
C LYS A 228 15.62 14.16 -6.73
N LYS A 229 16.21 13.69 -7.84
CA LYS A 229 15.81 14.07 -9.20
C LYS A 229 14.67 13.20 -9.72
N LYS A 230 14.43 12.04 -9.13
CA LYS A 230 13.40 11.10 -9.56
C LYS A 230 12.09 11.40 -8.83
N MET A 231 11.04 11.68 -9.61
CA MET A 231 9.68 11.81 -9.10
C MET A 231 8.98 10.46 -9.15
N ILE A 232 8.25 10.12 -8.10
CA ILE A 232 7.47 8.88 -7.99
C ILE A 232 6.00 9.24 -8.24
N TYR A 233 5.61 9.19 -9.51
CA TYR A 233 4.23 9.27 -9.96
C TYR A 233 3.85 7.97 -10.67
N PHE A 234 2.72 7.38 -10.28
CA PHE A 234 2.27 6.13 -10.90
C PHE A 234 0.78 5.92 -10.71
N GLU A 235 0.19 5.17 -11.63
CA GLU A 235 -1.14 4.60 -11.46
C GLU A 235 -1.01 3.24 -10.77
N GLY A 236 -1.77 3.03 -9.71
CA GLY A 236 -1.81 1.72 -9.06
C GLY A 236 -2.23 1.77 -7.60
N THR A 237 -1.98 0.65 -6.94
CA THR A 237 -2.40 0.38 -5.56
C THR A 237 -1.28 0.73 -4.58
N PRO A 238 -1.58 1.44 -3.49
CA PRO A 238 -0.61 1.77 -2.45
C PRO A 238 -0.24 0.56 -1.59
N ALA A 239 0.95 0.57 -1.00
CA ALA A 239 1.37 -0.50 -0.10
C ALA A 239 0.67 -0.37 1.27
N PRO A 240 0.54 -1.46 2.05
CA PRO A 240 -0.03 -1.41 3.40
C PRO A 240 0.65 -0.39 4.34
N LYS A 241 1.98 -0.26 4.23
CA LYS A 241 2.76 0.75 4.98
C LYS A 241 2.37 2.18 4.62
N ASP A 242 2.07 2.43 3.34
CA ASP A 242 1.71 3.76 2.83
C ASP A 242 0.28 4.11 3.23
N ILE A 243 -0.62 3.12 3.28
CA ILE A 243 -1.97 3.27 3.84
C ILE A 243 -1.91 3.65 5.32
N ALA A 244 -1.09 2.94 6.12
CA ALA A 244 -0.88 3.28 7.53
C ALA A 244 -0.31 4.68 7.70
N TRP A 245 0.68 5.04 6.87
CA TRP A 245 1.22 6.40 6.85
C TRP A 245 0.16 7.43 6.44
N CYS A 246 -0.72 7.15 5.48
CA CYS A 246 -1.82 8.04 5.08
C CYS A 246 -2.81 8.27 6.23
N ALA A 247 -3.11 7.24 7.04
CA ALA A 247 -4.04 7.36 8.16
C ALA A 247 -3.46 8.17 9.33
N TYR A 248 -2.17 7.99 9.65
CA TYR A 248 -1.61 8.47 10.93
C TYR A 248 -0.42 9.42 10.80
N GLY A 249 0.17 9.54 9.61
CA GLY A 249 1.32 10.42 9.32
C GLY A 249 2.60 10.00 10.02
N SER A 250 3.42 10.98 10.41
CA SER A 250 4.66 10.75 11.15
C SER A 250 4.47 9.99 12.47
N LYS A 251 3.23 9.85 12.98
CA LYS A 251 2.93 9.03 14.16
C LYS A 251 3.19 7.53 13.98
N VAL A 252 3.23 7.03 12.75
CA VAL A 252 3.64 5.63 12.47
C VAL A 252 5.15 5.49 12.27
N GLU A 253 5.88 6.60 12.29
CA GLU A 253 7.33 6.61 12.17
C GLU A 253 8.01 6.58 13.54
N GLY A 254 9.29 6.21 13.53
CA GLY A 254 10.09 6.08 14.75
C GLY A 254 9.70 4.88 15.63
N LYS A 255 10.38 4.76 16.77
CA LYS A 255 10.28 3.59 17.65
C LYS A 255 8.89 3.38 18.26
N ASN A 256 8.17 4.47 18.54
CA ASN A 256 6.85 4.40 19.17
C ASN A 256 5.73 4.21 18.13
N GLY A 257 5.93 4.70 16.90
CA GLY A 257 4.97 4.59 15.81
C GLY A 257 4.92 3.22 15.16
N ILE A 258 5.99 2.43 15.28
CA ILE A 258 6.07 1.11 14.65
C ILE A 258 4.97 0.15 15.12
N LYS A 259 4.53 0.27 16.38
CA LYS A 259 3.41 -0.54 16.90
C LYS A 259 2.10 -0.21 16.17
N LEU A 260 1.86 1.07 15.91
CA LEU A 260 0.68 1.52 15.18
C LEU A 260 0.75 1.13 13.70
N LEU A 261 1.95 1.21 13.09
CA LEU A 261 2.20 0.71 11.74
C LEU A 261 1.86 -0.77 11.64
N ASN A 262 2.44 -1.58 12.54
CA ASN A 262 2.30 -3.03 12.57
C ASN A 262 0.85 -3.46 12.75
N ALA A 263 0.16 -2.85 13.74
CA ALA A 263 -1.26 -3.11 13.95
C ALA A 263 -2.12 -2.75 12.73
N THR A 264 -1.77 -1.68 12.01
CA THR A 264 -2.52 -1.26 10.82
C THR A 264 -2.29 -2.19 9.63
N VAL A 265 -1.03 -2.61 9.40
CA VAL A 265 -0.69 -3.56 8.34
C VAL A 265 -1.35 -4.91 8.60
N GLU A 266 -1.32 -5.40 9.84
CA GLU A 266 -1.98 -6.64 10.24
C GLU A 266 -3.49 -6.61 9.97
N ARG A 267 -4.16 -5.48 10.24
CA ARG A 267 -5.59 -5.28 9.93
C ARG A 267 -5.91 -5.28 8.43
N LEU A 268 -4.94 -4.97 7.57
CA LEU A 268 -5.10 -4.98 6.12
C LEU A 268 -4.92 -6.38 5.51
N LEU A 269 -4.22 -7.29 6.18
CA LEU A 269 -3.93 -8.64 5.64
C LEU A 269 -5.17 -9.43 5.24
N PRO A 270 -6.25 -9.50 6.07
CA PRO A 270 -7.45 -10.21 5.65
C PRO A 270 -8.12 -9.57 4.44
N SER A 271 -7.88 -8.28 4.17
CA SER A 271 -8.42 -7.62 2.98
C SER A 271 -7.66 -8.00 1.71
N ILE A 272 -6.33 -8.12 1.82
CA ILE A 272 -5.44 -8.46 0.69
C ILE A 272 -5.52 -9.96 0.39
N ILE A 273 -5.46 -10.80 1.42
CA ILE A 273 -5.31 -12.26 1.30
C ILE A 273 -6.66 -12.98 1.30
N ASP A 274 -7.53 -12.68 2.28
CA ASP A 274 -8.84 -13.32 2.39
C ASP A 274 -9.91 -12.62 1.52
N GLY A 275 -9.58 -11.48 0.89
CA GLY A 275 -10.53 -10.65 0.12
C GLY A 275 -11.65 -10.04 0.95
N ARG A 276 -11.44 -9.85 2.25
CA ARG A 276 -12.42 -9.18 3.13
C ARG A 276 -12.49 -7.68 2.81
N PRO A 277 -13.60 -6.99 3.16
CA PRO A 277 -13.65 -5.53 3.05
C PRO A 277 -12.58 -4.87 3.92
N VAL A 278 -11.94 -3.83 3.38
CA VAL A 278 -11.01 -2.98 4.14
C VAL A 278 -11.75 -2.36 5.34
N PRO A 279 -11.12 -2.28 6.53
CA PRO A 279 -11.74 -1.69 7.69
C PRO A 279 -12.25 -0.27 7.42
N ARG A 280 -13.55 -0.05 7.64
CA ARG A 280 -14.24 1.21 7.33
C ARG A 280 -13.63 2.40 8.05
N ASP A 281 -13.26 2.22 9.32
CA ASP A 281 -12.61 3.25 10.13
C ASP A 281 -11.30 3.72 9.49
N LEU A 282 -10.50 2.81 8.93
CA LEU A 282 -9.23 3.14 8.30
C LEU A 282 -9.43 4.03 7.06
N ILE A 283 -10.44 3.71 6.25
CA ILE A 283 -10.82 4.51 5.08
C ILE A 283 -11.26 5.91 5.52
N GLU A 284 -12.12 5.99 6.53
CA GLU A 284 -12.61 7.26 7.07
C GLU A 284 -11.46 8.10 7.67
N GLN A 285 -10.47 7.48 8.31
CA GLN A 285 -9.28 8.19 8.78
C GLN A 285 -8.42 8.72 7.63
N CYS A 286 -8.17 7.94 6.58
CA CYS A 286 -7.44 8.40 5.40
C CYS A 286 -8.15 9.57 4.71
N VAL A 287 -9.47 9.47 4.51
CA VAL A 287 -10.29 10.54 3.92
C VAL A 287 -10.25 11.79 4.81
N ARG A 288 -10.41 11.65 6.12
CA ARG A 288 -10.36 12.77 7.07
C ARG A 288 -8.99 13.45 7.05
N ARG A 289 -7.89 12.69 7.02
CA ARG A 289 -6.54 13.25 6.98
C ARG A 289 -6.26 13.96 5.66
N ALA A 290 -6.63 13.36 4.52
CA ALA A 290 -6.52 14.01 3.22
C ALA A 290 -7.38 15.29 3.13
N SER A 291 -8.53 15.33 3.78
CA SER A 291 -9.38 16.54 3.85
C SER A 291 -8.79 17.65 4.71
N ASN A 292 -7.91 17.32 5.67
CA ASN A 292 -7.21 18.28 6.51
C ASN A 292 -5.90 18.75 5.85
N ARG A 293 -6.03 19.41 4.69
CA ARG A 293 -4.88 19.89 3.90
C ARG A 293 -3.97 20.85 4.66
N ALA A 294 -4.51 21.75 5.48
CA ALA A 294 -3.73 22.73 6.23
C ALA A 294 -2.72 22.11 7.22
N GLY A 295 -2.90 20.84 7.60
CA GLY A 295 -1.98 20.10 8.46
C GLY A 295 -0.96 19.24 7.71
N LEU A 296 -0.83 19.39 6.39
CA LEU A 296 0.04 18.57 5.55
C LEU A 296 0.93 19.45 4.65
N GLU A 297 2.17 19.03 4.43
CA GLU A 297 2.98 19.62 3.36
C GLU A 297 2.41 19.25 1.98
N THR A 298 2.77 20.02 0.94
CA THR A 298 2.25 19.81 -0.43
C THR A 298 2.44 18.38 -0.93
N TRP A 299 3.61 17.79 -0.73
CA TRP A 299 3.88 16.41 -1.15
C TRP A 299 3.13 15.38 -0.29
N GLU A 300 2.99 15.63 1.02
CA GLU A 300 2.23 14.78 1.93
C GLU A 300 0.74 14.77 1.55
N PHE A 301 0.19 15.93 1.21
CA PHE A 301 -1.18 16.07 0.73
C PHE A 301 -1.39 15.32 -0.59
N LYS A 302 -0.52 15.53 -1.59
CA LYS A 302 -0.58 14.81 -2.87
C LYS A 302 -0.56 13.29 -2.65
N LYS A 303 0.31 12.79 -1.76
CA LYS A 303 0.38 11.37 -1.39
C LYS A 303 -0.89 10.89 -0.68
N CYS A 304 -1.35 11.61 0.35
CA CYS A 304 -2.56 11.24 1.09
C CYS A 304 -3.81 11.28 0.21
N LEU A 305 -3.90 12.23 -0.71
CA LEU A 305 -5.02 12.36 -1.65
C LEU A 305 -5.12 11.12 -2.55
N GLY A 306 -4.01 10.70 -3.17
CA GLY A 306 -3.96 9.50 -4.02
C GLY A 306 -4.33 8.22 -3.27
N ILE A 307 -3.83 8.06 -2.04
CA ILE A 307 -4.11 6.88 -1.20
C ILE A 307 -5.56 6.88 -0.71
N ALA A 308 -6.09 8.02 -0.24
CA ALA A 308 -7.48 8.12 0.23
C ALA A 308 -8.47 7.84 -0.91
N CYS A 309 -8.19 8.36 -2.11
CA CYS A 309 -8.97 8.07 -3.30
C CYS A 309 -8.94 6.59 -3.68
N SER A 310 -7.75 5.98 -3.72
CA SER A 310 -7.57 4.53 -3.95
C SER A 310 -8.43 3.68 -3.01
N LEU A 311 -8.36 3.96 -1.70
CA LEU A 311 -9.12 3.24 -0.69
C LEU A 311 -10.63 3.44 -0.80
N PHE A 312 -11.07 4.68 -1.05
CA PHE A 312 -12.49 4.97 -1.20
C PHE A 312 -13.06 4.30 -2.45
N LYS A 313 -12.37 4.40 -3.58
CA LYS A 313 -12.77 3.77 -4.85
C LYS A 313 -12.80 2.24 -4.73
N GLY A 314 -11.78 1.62 -4.11
CA GLY A 314 -11.73 0.18 -3.93
C GLY A 314 -12.79 -0.36 -2.96
N PHE A 315 -13.06 0.35 -1.86
CA PHE A 315 -14.11 -0.06 -0.92
C PHE A 315 -15.52 0.06 -1.52
N TYR A 316 -15.75 1.10 -2.32
CA TYR A 316 -17.00 1.32 -3.05
C TYR A 316 -16.90 0.87 -4.52
N ASN A 317 -16.20 -0.24 -4.81
CA ASN A 317 -15.98 -0.73 -6.17
C ASN A 317 -17.28 -0.90 -6.98
N LYS A 318 -18.39 -1.27 -6.34
CA LYS A 318 -19.72 -1.40 -6.96
C LYS A 318 -20.28 -0.10 -7.54
N ARG A 319 -19.75 1.06 -7.15
CA ARG A 319 -20.15 2.38 -7.68
C ARG A 319 -19.46 2.72 -9.01
N GLY A 320 -18.50 1.91 -9.45
CA GLY A 320 -17.90 2.01 -10.79
C GLY A 320 -17.11 3.29 -11.04
N TYR A 321 -16.45 3.85 -10.02
CA TYR A 321 -15.60 5.04 -10.20
C TYR A 321 -14.46 4.76 -11.18
N THR A 322 -14.30 5.64 -12.17
CA THR A 322 -13.19 5.61 -13.12
C THR A 322 -12.11 6.59 -12.69
N MET A 323 -10.89 6.42 -13.22
CA MET A 323 -9.80 7.37 -12.97
C MET A 323 -9.95 8.67 -13.78
N ALA A 324 -10.81 8.67 -14.81
CA ALA A 324 -11.15 9.87 -15.56
C ALA A 324 -12.15 10.75 -14.81
N LEU A 325 -12.21 12.03 -15.21
CA LEU A 325 -13.26 12.94 -14.74
C LEU A 325 -14.63 12.48 -15.28
N GLU A 326 -15.54 12.13 -14.39
CA GLU A 326 -16.91 11.73 -14.71
C GLU A 326 -17.82 12.98 -14.76
N GLU A 327 -17.84 13.68 -15.90
CA GLU A 327 -18.60 14.94 -16.03
C GLU A 327 -20.12 14.78 -15.83
N GLU A 328 -20.67 13.59 -16.12
CA GLU A 328 -22.09 13.29 -16.02
C GLU A 328 -22.53 12.84 -14.62
N LYS A 329 -21.58 12.71 -13.67
CA LYS A 329 -21.89 12.24 -12.33
C LYS A 329 -22.45 13.37 -11.47
N ASN A 330 -23.76 13.32 -11.25
CA ASN A 330 -24.51 14.37 -10.54
C ASN A 330 -24.68 14.10 -9.03
N THR A 331 -23.82 13.24 -8.44
CA THR A 331 -23.84 13.04 -6.98
C THR A 331 -23.33 14.30 -6.29
N ARG A 332 -24.01 14.69 -5.20
CA ARG A 332 -23.74 15.94 -4.47
C ARG A 332 -22.26 16.07 -4.11
N ASP A 333 -21.69 15.03 -3.50
CA ASP A 333 -20.32 15.04 -2.99
C ASP A 333 -19.31 15.14 -4.14
N TYR A 334 -19.58 14.47 -5.26
CA TYR A 334 -18.75 14.55 -6.47
C TYR A 334 -18.76 15.96 -7.07
N LEU A 335 -19.94 16.58 -7.23
CA LEU A 335 -20.07 17.94 -7.75
C LEU A 335 -19.37 18.98 -6.86
N TYR A 336 -19.49 18.86 -5.53
CA TYR A 336 -18.72 19.73 -4.62
C TYR A 336 -17.21 19.55 -4.74
N GLY A 337 -16.73 18.32 -4.94
CA GLY A 337 -15.33 18.05 -5.21
C GLY A 337 -14.83 18.77 -6.47
N ARG A 338 -15.64 18.75 -7.55
CA ARG A 338 -15.34 19.47 -8.79
C ARG A 338 -15.33 20.99 -8.59
N LEU A 339 -16.31 21.54 -7.87
CA LEU A 339 -16.35 22.97 -7.53
C LEU A 339 -15.10 23.42 -6.79
N LEU A 340 -14.68 22.66 -5.77
CA LEU A 340 -13.49 22.97 -4.99
C LEU A 340 -12.23 22.97 -5.85
N ALA A 341 -12.08 22.00 -6.75
CA ALA A 341 -10.94 21.91 -7.65
C ALA A 341 -10.85 23.11 -8.61
N VAL A 342 -11.97 23.54 -9.18
CA VAL A 342 -12.01 24.72 -10.07
C VAL A 342 -11.71 26.00 -9.27
N ALA A 343 -12.29 26.16 -8.08
CA ALA A 343 -12.02 27.31 -7.22
C ALA A 343 -10.54 27.41 -6.84
N GLU A 344 -9.91 26.30 -6.44
CA GLU A 344 -8.48 26.26 -6.16
C GLU A 344 -7.65 26.63 -7.39
N LYS A 345 -8.01 26.14 -8.59
CA LYS A 345 -7.26 26.46 -9.81
C LYS A 345 -7.36 27.96 -10.16
N ILE A 346 -8.53 28.58 -9.99
CA ILE A 346 -8.71 30.02 -10.18
C ILE A 346 -7.76 30.79 -9.25
N GLU A 347 -7.74 30.45 -7.96
CA GLU A 347 -6.84 31.12 -7.01
C GLU A 347 -5.37 30.88 -7.37
N SER A 348 -4.96 29.63 -7.59
CA SER A 348 -3.58 29.28 -7.94
C SER A 348 -3.08 30.01 -9.19
N MET A 349 -3.90 30.11 -10.25
CA MET A 349 -3.52 30.84 -11.46
C MET A 349 -3.40 32.35 -11.24
N ALA A 350 -4.30 32.93 -10.45
CA ALA A 350 -4.22 34.35 -10.10
C ALA A 350 -2.99 34.67 -9.23
N LEU A 351 -2.58 33.75 -8.34
CA LEU A 351 -1.37 33.87 -7.53
C LEU A 351 -0.11 33.73 -8.39
N TYR A 352 -0.09 32.75 -9.29
CA TYR A 352 0.97 32.56 -10.28
C TYR A 352 1.20 33.85 -11.09
N PHE A 353 0.13 34.49 -11.58
CA PHE A 353 0.25 35.75 -12.31
C PHE A 353 0.78 36.92 -11.49
N ALA A 354 0.60 36.92 -10.17
CA ALA A 354 1.13 37.94 -9.28
C ALA A 354 2.51 37.57 -8.72
N LYS A 355 3.05 36.38 -9.05
CA LYS A 355 4.28 35.83 -8.47
C LYS A 355 4.22 35.75 -6.93
N GLU A 356 3.02 35.53 -6.39
CA GLU A 356 2.78 35.36 -4.96
C GLU A 356 2.89 33.87 -4.59
N LYS A 357 3.86 33.50 -3.75
CA LYS A 357 3.98 32.14 -3.21
C LYS A 357 3.18 32.01 -1.91
N ARG A 358 1.86 31.84 -2.05
CA ARG A 358 0.96 31.54 -0.92
C ARG A 358 -0.02 30.44 -1.26
N GLU A 359 -0.50 29.73 -0.24
CA GLU A 359 -1.51 28.69 -0.44
C GLU A 359 -2.88 29.30 -0.80
N PRO A 360 -3.63 28.70 -1.74
CA PRO A 360 -5.01 29.08 -2.03
C PRO A 360 -5.92 29.06 -0.79
N THR A 361 -6.90 29.97 -0.74
CA THR A 361 -7.94 29.98 0.29
C THR A 361 -8.77 28.70 0.24
N ALA A 362 -9.13 28.24 -0.97
CA ALA A 362 -9.90 27.02 -1.19
C ALA A 362 -9.18 25.79 -0.62
N ALA A 363 -7.87 25.72 -0.82
CA ALA A 363 -7.00 24.71 -0.25
C ALA A 363 -7.01 24.71 1.28
N ARG A 364 -6.81 25.89 1.89
CA ARG A 364 -6.79 26.05 3.35
C ARG A 364 -8.14 25.73 4.01
N LEU A 365 -9.25 26.03 3.32
CA LEU A 365 -10.61 25.79 3.81
C LEU A 365 -11.12 24.37 3.52
N MET A 366 -10.33 23.50 2.89
CA MET A 366 -10.75 22.16 2.46
C MET A 366 -11.35 21.31 3.58
N GLN A 367 -10.81 21.38 4.80
CA GLN A 367 -11.36 20.64 5.94
C GLN A 367 -12.77 21.13 6.28
N ARG A 368 -12.94 22.44 6.39
CA ARG A 368 -14.24 23.05 6.69
C ARG A 368 -15.23 22.82 5.55
N PHE A 369 -14.75 22.82 4.30
CA PHE A 369 -15.54 22.52 3.12
C PHE A 369 -16.04 21.06 3.13
N ALA A 370 -15.21 20.11 3.55
CA ALA A 370 -15.64 18.73 3.70
C ALA A 370 -16.72 18.57 4.79
N ASP A 371 -16.62 19.31 5.89
CA ASP A 371 -17.57 19.23 7.00
C ASP A 371 -18.86 20.05 6.77
N ARG A 372 -18.75 21.18 6.09
CA ARG A 372 -19.79 22.20 5.85
C ARG A 372 -19.67 22.78 4.43
N PRO A 373 -20.06 22.01 3.39
CA PRO A 373 -19.77 22.35 2.01
C PRO A 373 -20.49 23.61 1.51
N TYR A 374 -21.78 23.79 1.83
CA TYR A 374 -22.58 24.91 1.36
C TYR A 374 -22.12 26.24 1.98
N SER A 375 -21.99 26.29 3.31
CA SER A 375 -21.60 27.52 4.00
C SER A 375 -20.15 27.90 3.70
N THR A 376 -19.26 26.92 3.56
CA THR A 376 -17.87 27.17 3.18
C THR A 376 -17.75 27.56 1.72
N TRP A 377 -18.54 26.95 0.81
CA TRP A 377 -18.57 27.33 -0.60
C TRP A 377 -18.88 28.80 -0.79
N ARG A 378 -19.91 29.33 -0.11
CA ARG A 378 -20.25 30.76 -0.16
C ARG A 378 -19.07 31.66 0.22
N THR A 379 -18.28 31.24 1.21
CA THR A 379 -17.08 31.97 1.65
C THR A 379 -16.01 31.94 0.55
N ILE A 380 -15.73 30.75 -0.01
CA ILE A 380 -14.76 30.56 -1.09
C ILE A 380 -15.17 31.38 -2.32
N GLU A 381 -16.41 31.23 -2.78
CA GLU A 381 -16.96 31.90 -3.96
C GLU A 381 -16.85 33.43 -3.84
N THR A 382 -17.20 33.99 -2.69
CA THR A 382 -17.07 35.44 -2.45
C THR A 382 -15.60 35.88 -2.52
N SER A 383 -14.69 35.08 -1.95
CA SER A 383 -13.25 35.36 -2.01
C SER A 383 -12.64 35.21 -3.40
N LEU A 384 -13.30 34.54 -4.35
CA LEU A 384 -12.80 34.40 -5.73
C LEU A 384 -12.80 35.73 -6.49
N THR A 385 -13.62 36.70 -6.12
CA THR A 385 -13.82 37.98 -6.84
C THR A 385 -12.51 38.70 -7.23
N PRO A 386 -11.58 39.00 -6.30
CA PRO A 386 -10.31 39.65 -6.65
C PRO A 386 -9.42 38.79 -7.57
N TYR A 387 -9.44 37.46 -7.42
CA TYR A 387 -8.67 36.55 -8.27
C TYR A 387 -9.24 36.49 -9.69
N LYS A 388 -10.58 36.47 -9.82
CA LYS A 388 -11.27 36.55 -11.11
C LYS A 388 -10.89 37.84 -11.84
N ALA A 389 -10.95 39.00 -11.18
CA ALA A 389 -10.55 40.27 -11.78
C ALA A 389 -9.09 40.26 -12.28
N ARG A 390 -8.18 39.65 -11.51
CA ARG A 390 -6.76 39.53 -11.88
C ARG A 390 -6.54 38.63 -13.10
N ILE A 391 -7.21 37.49 -13.18
CA ILE A 391 -7.16 36.62 -14.37
C ILE A 391 -7.78 37.34 -15.57
N ASN A 392 -8.90 38.04 -15.38
CA ASN A 392 -9.56 38.77 -16.45
C ASN A 392 -8.64 39.80 -17.11
N ALA A 393 -7.83 40.49 -16.33
CA ALA A 393 -6.89 41.50 -16.82
C ALA A 393 -5.77 40.91 -17.70
N LYS A 394 -5.36 39.65 -17.48
CA LYS A 394 -4.28 39.00 -18.24
C LYS A 394 -4.77 38.05 -19.32
N MET A 395 -5.73 37.19 -18.98
CA MET A 395 -6.26 36.12 -19.83
C MET A 395 -7.78 36.00 -19.65
N PRO A 396 -8.58 36.91 -20.24
CA PRO A 396 -10.04 36.91 -20.08
C PRO A 396 -10.69 35.62 -20.59
N GLY A 397 -10.18 35.05 -21.69
CA GLY A 397 -10.68 33.79 -22.24
C GLY A 397 -10.50 32.58 -21.30
N LEU A 398 -9.46 32.58 -20.47
CA LEU A 398 -9.25 31.53 -19.46
C LEU A 398 -10.26 31.67 -18.31
N LEU A 399 -10.50 32.90 -17.84
CA LEU A 399 -11.51 33.15 -16.82
C LEU A 399 -12.91 32.74 -17.30
N ALA A 400 -13.28 33.11 -18.52
CA ALA A 400 -14.55 32.70 -19.11
C ALA A 400 -14.72 31.17 -19.07
N GLY A 401 -13.67 30.42 -19.44
CA GLY A 401 -13.68 28.96 -19.36
C GLY A 401 -13.86 28.42 -17.92
N TYR A 402 -13.29 29.08 -16.91
CA TYR A 402 -13.51 28.69 -15.52
C TYR A 402 -14.93 29.00 -15.02
N ILE A 403 -15.49 30.15 -15.42
CA ILE A 403 -16.87 30.52 -15.08
C ILE A 403 -17.84 29.53 -15.73
N GLU A 404 -17.66 29.21 -17.01
CA GLU A 404 -18.45 28.18 -17.72
C GLU A 404 -18.41 26.82 -17.00
N LEU A 405 -17.25 26.41 -16.49
CA LEU A 405 -17.13 25.17 -15.71
C LEU A 405 -17.90 25.25 -14.39
N LEU A 406 -17.76 26.35 -13.64
CA LEU A 406 -18.50 26.55 -12.39
C LEU A 406 -20.01 26.53 -12.65
N ASP A 407 -20.48 27.24 -13.67
CA ASP A 407 -21.89 27.29 -14.04
C ASP A 407 -22.40 25.91 -14.45
N LYS A 408 -21.65 25.17 -15.27
CA LYS A 408 -22.00 23.79 -15.66
C LYS A 408 -22.13 22.88 -14.44
N ILE A 409 -21.18 22.94 -13.50
CA ILE A 409 -21.22 22.11 -12.29
C ILE A 409 -22.40 22.52 -11.39
N CYS A 410 -22.65 23.82 -11.20
CA CYS A 410 -23.77 24.33 -10.41
C CYS A 410 -25.13 23.89 -10.98
N CYS A 411 -25.29 23.89 -12.31
CA CYS A 411 -26.50 23.43 -12.99
C CYS A 411 -26.75 21.92 -12.89
N GLN A 412 -25.72 21.13 -12.55
CA GLN A 412 -25.84 19.68 -12.37
C GLN A 412 -26.36 19.27 -10.99
N PHE A 413 -26.42 20.19 -10.02
CA PHE A 413 -26.95 19.87 -8.70
C PHE A 413 -28.45 19.59 -8.76
N LEU A 414 -28.86 18.47 -8.17
CA LEU A 414 -30.26 18.17 -7.97
C LEU A 414 -30.92 19.22 -7.04
N PRO A 415 -32.21 19.54 -7.25
CA PRO A 415 -32.92 20.52 -6.42
C PRO A 415 -32.78 20.24 -4.93
N GLY A 416 -32.41 21.27 -4.17
CA GLY A 416 -32.22 21.20 -2.71
C GLY A 416 -30.92 20.53 -2.24
N LYS A 417 -30.22 19.75 -3.08
CA LYS A 417 -28.95 19.09 -2.69
C LYS A 417 -27.77 20.05 -2.58
N PHE A 418 -27.81 21.17 -3.28
CA PHE A 418 -26.80 22.22 -3.15
C PHE A 418 -26.90 23.01 -1.83
N ASN A 419 -28.06 23.05 -1.19
CA ASN A 419 -28.26 23.87 0.01
C ASN A 419 -28.03 23.10 1.33
N THR A 420 -27.75 21.79 1.24
CA THR A 420 -27.51 20.94 2.42
C THR A 420 -26.06 21.06 2.87
N ASP A 421 -25.85 21.40 4.13
CA ASP A 421 -24.52 21.56 4.73
C ASP A 421 -24.05 20.29 5.49
N ASP A 422 -24.54 19.13 5.07
CA ASP A 422 -24.10 17.84 5.63
C ASP A 422 -22.71 17.49 5.11
N ARG A 423 -21.94 16.84 5.97
CA ARG A 423 -20.59 16.39 5.68
C ARG A 423 -20.49 15.60 4.37
N LEU A 424 -19.47 15.91 3.58
CA LEU A 424 -19.13 15.20 2.35
C LEU A 424 -18.46 13.85 2.68
N SER A 425 -18.81 12.82 1.92
CA SER A 425 -18.08 11.55 1.90
C SER A 425 -16.80 11.66 1.07
N GLY A 426 -15.89 10.68 1.18
CA GLY A 426 -14.65 10.65 0.39
C GLY A 426 -14.83 10.69 -1.14
N GLU A 427 -16.05 10.58 -1.66
CA GLU A 427 -16.37 10.80 -3.07
C GLU A 427 -15.95 12.20 -3.55
N PHE A 428 -16.03 13.23 -2.71
CA PHE A 428 -15.59 14.57 -3.10
C PHE A 428 -14.09 14.62 -3.40
N LEU A 429 -13.27 13.80 -2.72
CA LEU A 429 -11.83 13.72 -2.98
C LEU A 429 -11.53 13.10 -4.35
N LEU A 430 -12.31 12.10 -4.77
CA LEU A 430 -12.20 11.50 -6.10
C LEU A 430 -12.41 12.56 -7.18
N ALA A 431 -13.57 13.24 -7.13
CA ALA A 431 -13.91 14.32 -8.03
C ALA A 431 -12.87 15.45 -8.04
N TYR A 432 -12.46 15.88 -6.84
CA TYR A 432 -11.46 16.91 -6.67
C TYR A 432 -10.12 16.51 -7.31
N HIS A 433 -9.69 15.25 -7.15
CA HIS A 433 -8.46 14.75 -7.75
C HIS A 433 -8.55 14.69 -9.28
N CYS A 434 -9.62 14.08 -9.82
CA CYS A 434 -9.84 13.96 -11.26
C CYS A 434 -9.98 15.34 -11.93
N GLN A 435 -10.73 16.26 -11.33
CA GLN A 435 -10.92 17.60 -11.87
C GLN A 435 -9.62 18.41 -11.84
N ARG A 436 -8.78 18.27 -10.81
CA ARG A 436 -7.44 18.88 -10.78
C ARG A 436 -6.54 18.32 -11.86
N ASN A 437 -6.53 17.01 -12.04
CA ASN A 437 -5.73 16.38 -13.11
C ASN A 437 -6.17 16.88 -14.49
N TRP A 438 -7.49 16.85 -14.74
CA TRP A 438 -8.07 17.36 -15.98
C TRP A 438 -7.70 18.85 -16.23
N LEU A 439 -7.78 19.71 -15.22
CA LEU A 439 -7.42 21.14 -15.34
C LEU A 439 -5.93 21.38 -15.62
N ASN A 440 -5.06 20.42 -15.28
CA ASN A 440 -3.63 20.48 -15.56
C ASN A 440 -3.34 19.97 -16.98
N GLU A 441 -4.06 18.95 -17.44
CA GLU A 441 -3.92 18.38 -18.79
C GLU A 441 -4.57 19.25 -19.88
N HIS A 442 -5.50 20.13 -19.53
CA HIS A 442 -6.22 20.97 -20.49
C HIS A 442 -5.73 22.42 -20.49
N LYS A 443 -5.77 23.04 -21.67
CA LYS A 443 -5.60 24.47 -21.89
C LYS A 443 -6.80 25.05 -22.64
N ARG A 444 -6.96 26.36 -22.58
CA ARG A 444 -8.05 27.07 -23.26
C ARG A 444 -7.54 27.67 -24.56
N GLU A 445 -8.06 27.19 -25.69
CA GLU A 445 -7.73 27.69 -27.04
C GLU A 445 -9.02 27.99 -27.81
N LYS A 446 -9.10 29.18 -28.43
CA LYS A 446 -10.27 29.61 -29.23
C LYS A 446 -11.62 29.38 -28.53
N GLY A 447 -11.66 29.57 -27.21
CA GLY A 447 -12.89 29.39 -26.41
C GLY A 447 -13.29 27.93 -26.17
N LYS A 448 -12.39 26.97 -26.34
CA LYS A 448 -12.62 25.54 -26.01
C LYS A 448 -11.50 25.00 -25.13
N TRP A 449 -11.84 24.02 -24.29
CA TRP A 449 -10.84 23.24 -23.56
C TRP A 449 -10.24 22.21 -24.51
N VAL A 450 -8.92 22.22 -24.65
CA VAL A 450 -8.15 21.33 -25.53
C VAL A 450 -7.04 20.70 -24.70
N LEU A 451 -6.74 19.42 -24.96
CA LEU A 451 -5.62 18.73 -24.33
C LEU A 451 -4.30 19.42 -24.69
N ARG A 452 -3.45 19.59 -23.69
CA ARG A 452 -2.06 20.06 -23.85
C ARG A 452 -1.22 18.99 -24.54
N SER A 453 -0.16 19.40 -25.21
CA SER A 453 0.85 18.45 -25.69
C SER A 453 1.68 17.90 -24.51
N ALA A 454 2.34 16.75 -24.69
CA ALA A 454 3.16 16.13 -23.65
C ALA A 454 4.29 17.07 -23.19
N GLU A 455 4.93 17.76 -24.13
CA GLU A 455 6.00 18.74 -23.88
C GLU A 455 5.52 19.92 -23.01
N GLU A 456 4.27 20.38 -23.19
CA GLU A 456 3.68 21.48 -22.41
C GLU A 456 3.36 21.07 -20.96
N ILE A 457 3.00 19.80 -20.73
CA ILE A 457 2.68 19.26 -19.40
C ILE A 457 3.97 19.09 -18.57
N GLU A 458 5.03 18.55 -19.17
CA GLU A 458 6.33 18.40 -18.51
C GLU A 458 6.91 19.73 -18.04
N HIS A 459 6.81 20.78 -18.86
CA HIS A 459 7.27 22.12 -18.50
C HIS A 459 6.45 22.79 -17.37
N MET A 460 5.16 22.49 -17.20
CA MET A 460 4.37 23.00 -16.08
C MET A 460 4.58 22.24 -14.78
N GLY A 461 4.81 20.92 -14.85
CA GLY A 461 5.09 20.09 -13.67
C GLY A 461 6.31 20.55 -12.87
N MET A 462 7.29 21.16 -13.55
CA MET A 462 8.47 21.76 -12.91
C MET A 462 8.17 23.10 -12.19
N ASN A 463 7.17 23.86 -12.65
CA ASN A 463 6.85 25.20 -12.13
C ASN A 463 5.82 25.20 -11.00
N ASP A 464 4.94 24.19 -10.93
CA ASP A 464 3.98 24.02 -9.81
C ASP A 464 4.66 23.48 -8.53
N GLU A 465 5.97 23.22 -8.55
CA GLU A 465 6.75 22.61 -7.46
C GLU A 465 7.90 23.48 -6.90
N GLU A 466 8.09 24.70 -7.41
CA GLU A 466 8.90 25.77 -6.79
C GLU A 466 8.04 26.83 -6.12
#